data_AF-A0A1Q7EED7-F1
#
_entry.id   AF-A0A1Q7EED7-F1
#
_cell.length_a   1.000
_cell.length_b   1.000
_cell.length_c   1.000
_cell.angle_alpha   90.00
_cell.angle_beta   90.00
_cell.angle_gamma   90.00
#
_symmetry.space_group_name_H-M   'P 1'
#
loop_
_entity.id
_entity.type
_entity.pdbx_description
1 polymer ?
#
loop_
_entity_poly.entity_id
_entity_poly.type
_entity_poly.pdbx_seq_one_letter_code
_entity_poly.pdbx_strand_id
1 'polypeptide(L)'
;MSVLDSKARARLPDSAFAYVDSTGRRRLPINDASHVRNALARFEQTAFEDAAARERARQRLLRAAKKHGIVPLGFFDGQLRKERQDGESRARAVGLKDLPRGTVTFLFTDIEGSTQLLQRLGDAYAALLRDVRTLIRTSVREAGGSEVDSRAD
;
A
#
# COMPACT_ATOMS: atom_id res chain seq x y z
N MET A 1 -18.76 -1.78 -23.95
CA MET A 1 -19.42 -1.65 -22.63
C MET A 1 -20.03 -2.98 -22.25
N SER A 2 -19.40 -3.80 -21.40
CA SER A 2 -20.01 -5.05 -20.90
C SER A 2 -20.65 -4.77 -19.54
N VAL A 3 -21.78 -4.05 -19.56
CA VAL A 3 -22.65 -3.95 -18.39
C VAL A 3 -23.30 -5.32 -18.25
N LEU A 4 -22.96 -6.07 -17.20
CA LEU A 4 -23.79 -7.23 -16.86
C LEU A 4 -25.21 -6.72 -16.59
N ASP A 5 -26.16 -7.25 -17.35
CA ASP A 5 -27.60 -7.08 -17.10
C ASP A 5 -27.90 -7.42 -15.64
N SER A 6 -28.73 -6.61 -14.99
CA SER A 6 -29.02 -6.68 -13.55
C SER A 6 -29.56 -8.06 -13.12
N LYS A 7 -30.23 -8.77 -14.03
CA LYS A 7 -30.69 -10.16 -13.84
C LYS A 7 -29.56 -11.19 -13.80
N ALA A 8 -28.50 -11.03 -14.59
CA ALA A 8 -27.34 -11.94 -14.59
C ALA A 8 -26.54 -11.82 -13.28
N ARG A 9 -26.53 -10.62 -12.69
CA ARG A 9 -25.82 -10.30 -11.45
C ARG A 9 -26.40 -10.99 -10.20
N ALA A 10 -27.72 -11.19 -10.17
CA ALA A 10 -28.40 -11.87 -9.07
C ALA A 10 -28.01 -13.37 -8.95
N ARG A 11 -27.63 -14.00 -10.07
CA ARG A 11 -27.25 -15.42 -10.14
C ARG A 11 -25.77 -15.68 -9.83
N LEU A 12 -24.96 -14.64 -9.65
CA LEU A 12 -23.54 -14.81 -9.38
C LEU A 12 -23.29 -15.19 -7.91
N PRO A 13 -22.34 -16.11 -7.63
CA PRO A 13 -21.96 -16.46 -6.27
C PRO A 13 -21.27 -15.28 -5.58
N ASP A 14 -21.24 -15.29 -4.24
CA ASP A 14 -20.57 -14.25 -3.45
C ASP A 14 -19.07 -14.12 -3.77
N SER A 15 -18.45 -15.19 -4.28
CA SER A 15 -17.06 -15.19 -4.75
C SER A 15 -16.83 -14.32 -6.00
N ALA A 16 -17.89 -13.96 -6.74
CA ALA A 16 -17.81 -13.04 -7.87
C ALA A 16 -17.70 -11.56 -7.44
N PHE A 17 -17.71 -11.28 -6.14
CA PHE A 17 -17.68 -9.95 -5.57
C PHE A 17 -16.53 -9.80 -4.57
N ALA A 18 -15.86 -8.65 -4.60
CA ALA A 18 -14.80 -8.36 -3.64
C ALA A 18 -15.37 -8.06 -2.25
N TYR A 19 -16.59 -7.53 -2.15
CA TYR A 19 -17.24 -7.18 -0.89
C TYR A 19 -18.71 -7.59 -0.86
N VAL A 20 -19.11 -8.22 0.24
CA VAL A 20 -20.51 -8.52 0.60
C VAL A 20 -20.66 -8.05 2.04
N ASP A 21 -21.62 -7.17 2.30
CA ASP A 21 -21.88 -6.67 3.66
C ASP A 21 -22.75 -7.65 4.47
N SER A 22 -22.91 -7.41 5.78
CA SER A 22 -23.70 -8.26 6.67
C SER A 22 -25.18 -8.37 6.27
N THR A 23 -25.69 -7.40 5.50
CA THR A 23 -27.06 -7.42 4.94
C THR A 23 -27.18 -8.25 3.66
N GLY A 24 -26.07 -8.82 3.18
CA GLY A 24 -26.01 -9.62 1.95
C GLY A 24 -25.90 -8.77 0.68
N ARG A 25 -25.67 -7.47 0.78
CA ARG A 25 -25.56 -6.60 -0.41
C ARG A 25 -24.16 -6.74 -1.02
N ARG A 26 -24.14 -7.20 -2.26
CA ARG A 26 -22.93 -7.47 -3.03
C ARG A 26 -22.42 -6.22 -3.74
N ARG A 27 -21.12 -5.91 -3.58
CA ARG A 27 -20.45 -4.74 -4.18
C ARG A 27 -19.14 -5.15 -4.84
N LEU A 28 -18.59 -4.28 -5.69
CA LEU A 28 -17.28 -4.50 -6.33
C LEU A 28 -17.19 -5.88 -7.04
N PRO A 29 -17.94 -6.11 -8.14
CA PRO A 29 -17.82 -7.36 -8.88
C PRO A 29 -16.40 -7.52 -9.44
N ILE A 30 -15.93 -8.75 -9.54
CA ILE A 30 -14.55 -9.10 -9.93
C ILE A 30 -14.49 -10.31 -10.87
N ASN A 31 -15.61 -10.65 -11.53
CA ASN A 31 -15.73 -11.83 -12.39
C ASN A 31 -15.04 -11.69 -13.76
N ASP A 32 -14.77 -10.46 -14.21
CA ASP A 32 -14.05 -10.19 -15.46
C ASP A 32 -13.20 -8.91 -15.36
N ALA A 33 -12.34 -8.70 -16.36
CA ALA A 33 -11.38 -7.60 -16.40
C ALA A 33 -12.04 -6.21 -16.41
N SER A 34 -13.22 -6.06 -17.02
CA SER A 34 -13.96 -4.79 -17.04
C SER A 34 -14.51 -4.47 -15.66
N HIS A 35 -15.08 -5.47 -14.99
CA HIS A 35 -15.56 -5.35 -13.61
C HIS A 35 -14.44 -5.03 -12.64
N VAL A 36 -13.28 -5.68 -12.77
CA VAL A 36 -12.12 -5.40 -11.92
C VAL A 36 -11.62 -3.96 -12.11
N ARG A 37 -11.46 -3.48 -13.35
CA ARG A 37 -11.07 -2.07 -13.60
C ARG A 37 -12.06 -1.08 -12.99
N ASN A 38 -13.36 -1.31 -13.18
CA ASN A 38 -14.40 -0.46 -12.60
C ASN A 38 -14.43 -0.54 -11.06
N ALA A 39 -14.17 -1.72 -10.49
CA ALA A 39 -14.12 -1.92 -9.05
C ALA A 39 -12.92 -1.19 -8.43
N LEU A 40 -11.75 -1.25 -9.06
CA LEU A 40 -10.55 -0.49 -8.65
C LEU A 40 -10.83 1.02 -8.63
N ALA A 41 -11.44 1.55 -9.70
CA ALA A 41 -11.74 2.98 -9.82
C ALA A 41 -12.69 3.51 -8.74
N ARG A 42 -13.62 2.68 -8.24
CA ARG A 42 -14.67 3.09 -7.28
C ARG A 42 -14.48 2.58 -5.85
N PHE A 43 -13.39 1.87 -5.59
CA PHE A 43 -13.15 1.25 -4.29
C PHE A 43 -13.08 2.29 -3.17
N GLU A 44 -12.44 3.43 -3.41
CA GLU A 44 -12.36 4.54 -2.44
C GLU A 44 -13.73 5.15 -2.10
N GLN A 45 -14.65 5.13 -3.06
CA GLN A 45 -16.02 5.64 -2.88
C GLN A 45 -16.95 4.59 -2.26
N THR A 46 -16.49 3.36 -2.06
CA THR A 46 -17.31 2.28 -1.51
C THR A 46 -17.32 2.39 0.02
N ALA A 47 -18.50 2.53 0.60
CA ALA A 47 -18.68 2.39 2.04
C ALA A 47 -18.49 0.93 2.48
N PHE A 48 -17.71 0.74 3.53
CA PHE A 48 -17.45 -0.54 4.21
C PHE A 48 -17.92 -0.44 5.66
N GLU A 49 -18.34 -1.55 6.24
CA GLU A 49 -18.80 -1.61 7.64
C GLU A 49 -17.67 -1.33 8.62
N ASP A 50 -16.46 -1.81 8.33
CA ASP A 50 -15.30 -1.61 9.18
C ASP A 50 -13.98 -1.64 8.36
N ALA A 51 -12.88 -1.28 9.02
CA ALA A 51 -11.55 -1.25 8.39
C ALA A 51 -11.07 -2.64 7.95
N ALA A 52 -11.43 -3.70 8.67
CA ALA A 52 -11.04 -5.06 8.32
C ALA A 52 -11.83 -5.57 7.10
N ALA A 53 -13.11 -5.22 6.95
CA ALA A 53 -13.96 -5.51 5.81
C ALA A 53 -13.43 -4.81 4.56
N ARG A 54 -13.02 -3.54 4.70
CA ARG A 54 -12.31 -2.80 3.65
C ARG A 54 -11.04 -3.51 3.23
N GLU A 55 -10.20 -3.94 4.17
CA GLU A 55 -8.94 -4.61 3.83
C GLU A 55 -9.15 -5.99 3.19
N ARG A 56 -10.11 -6.79 3.68
CA ARG A 56 -10.50 -8.05 3.04
C ARG A 56 -10.97 -7.84 1.60
N ALA A 57 -11.79 -6.82 1.36
CA ALA A 57 -12.27 -6.46 0.04
C ALA A 57 -11.12 -6.01 -0.89
N ARG A 58 -10.18 -5.22 -0.35
CA ARG A 58 -8.97 -4.77 -1.06
C ARG A 58 -8.15 -5.96 -1.55
N GLN A 59 -7.86 -6.91 -0.66
CA GLN A 59 -7.07 -8.10 -0.99
C GLN A 59 -7.73 -8.96 -2.07
N ARG A 60 -9.05 -9.16 -1.98
CA ARG A 60 -9.81 -9.88 -3.02
C ARG A 60 -9.75 -9.17 -4.37
N LEU A 61 -9.92 -7.85 -4.38
CA LEU A 61 -9.87 -7.04 -5.59
C LEU A 61 -8.47 -7.08 -6.25
N LEU A 62 -7.40 -6.98 -5.47
CA LEU A 62 -6.02 -7.09 -5.97
C LEU A 62 -5.71 -8.47 -6.53
N ARG A 63 -6.18 -9.54 -5.87
CA ARG A 63 -6.04 -10.91 -6.40
C ARG A 63 -6.75 -11.07 -7.75
N ALA A 64 -7.93 -10.49 -7.90
CA ALA A 64 -8.64 -10.48 -9.17
C ALA A 64 -7.93 -9.66 -10.24
N ALA A 65 -7.40 -8.47 -9.89
CA ALA A 65 -6.59 -7.65 -10.79
C ALA A 65 -5.39 -8.42 -11.32
N LYS A 66 -4.65 -9.10 -10.44
CA LYS A 66 -3.53 -9.98 -10.84
C LYS A 66 -3.99 -11.11 -11.77
N LYS A 67 -5.09 -11.79 -11.45
CA LYS A 67 -5.65 -12.87 -12.29
C LYS A 67 -6.02 -12.40 -13.69
N HIS A 68 -6.46 -11.14 -13.83
CA HIS A 68 -6.84 -10.53 -15.10
C HIS A 68 -5.73 -9.68 -15.75
N GLY A 69 -4.50 -9.70 -15.23
CA GLY A 69 -3.36 -8.96 -15.80
C GLY A 69 -3.48 -7.43 -15.69
N ILE A 70 -4.22 -6.92 -14.71
CA ILE A 70 -4.43 -5.49 -14.49
C ILE A 70 -3.42 -5.01 -13.43
N VAL A 71 -2.64 -3.97 -13.75
CA VAL A 71 -1.70 -3.31 -12.82
C VAL A 71 -2.34 -2.03 -12.29
N PRO A 72 -2.79 -1.98 -11.02
CA PRO A 72 -3.61 -0.88 -10.55
C PRO A 72 -2.75 0.23 -9.91
N LEU A 73 -1.91 0.88 -10.71
CA LEU A 73 -0.91 1.87 -10.23
C LEU A 73 -1.52 2.97 -9.32
N GLY A 74 -2.66 3.54 -9.70
CA GLY A 74 -3.36 4.56 -8.88
C GLY A 74 -4.15 4.02 -7.68
N PHE A 75 -4.35 2.70 -7.59
CA PHE A 75 -5.05 2.06 -6.47
C PHE A 75 -4.14 1.82 -5.26
N PHE A 76 -2.82 1.77 -5.48
CA PHE A 76 -1.82 1.76 -4.41
C PHE A 76 -1.73 3.12 -3.70
N ASP A 77 -2.27 4.19 -4.29
CA ASP A 77 -2.13 5.56 -3.79
C ASP A 77 -2.87 5.82 -2.45
N GLY A 78 -3.90 5.01 -2.14
CA GLY A 78 -4.52 5.01 -0.81
C GLY A 78 -3.56 4.55 0.31
N GLN A 79 -2.58 3.71 -0.03
CA GLN A 79 -1.49 3.32 0.86
C GLN A 79 -0.48 4.47 1.01
N LEU A 80 -0.12 5.11 -0.12
CA LEU A 80 0.77 6.28 -0.15
C LEU A 80 0.22 7.47 0.65
N ARG A 81 -1.11 7.66 0.72
CA ARG A 81 -1.73 8.73 1.52
C ARG A 81 -1.67 8.48 3.03
N LYS A 82 -1.89 7.23 3.47
CA LYS A 82 -1.71 6.85 4.88
C LYS A 82 -0.23 6.93 5.27
N GLU A 83 0.66 6.50 4.38
CA GLU A 83 2.12 6.61 4.53
C GLU A 83 2.60 8.07 4.55
N ARG A 84 1.95 8.98 3.80
CA ARG A 84 2.19 10.43 3.89
C ARG A 84 1.79 10.99 5.26
N GLN A 85 0.64 10.60 5.80
CA GLN A 85 0.22 11.03 7.14
C GLN A 85 1.15 10.49 8.24
N ASP A 86 1.60 9.23 8.13
CA ASP A 86 2.56 8.64 9.07
C ASP A 86 3.96 9.30 8.93
N GLY A 87 4.37 9.62 7.69
CA GLY A 87 5.59 10.36 7.38
C GLY A 87 5.57 11.80 7.88
N GLU A 88 4.48 12.53 7.70
CA GLU A 88 4.28 13.88 8.23
C GLU A 88 4.31 13.91 9.76
N SER A 89 3.80 12.86 10.40
CA SER A 89 3.82 12.68 11.86
C SER A 89 5.24 12.43 12.39
N ARG A 90 6.05 11.65 11.68
CA ARG A 90 7.48 11.43 12.01
C ARG A 90 8.36 12.64 11.68
N ALA A 91 8.09 13.31 10.56
CA ALA A 91 8.76 14.55 10.17
C ALA A 91 8.42 15.74 11.10
N ARG A 92 7.33 15.65 11.88
CA ARG A 92 7.05 16.56 13.01
C ARG A 92 7.81 16.20 14.28
N ALA A 93 8.17 14.92 14.46
CA ALA A 93 8.96 14.46 15.60
C ALA A 93 10.45 14.79 15.43
N VAL A 94 10.95 14.77 14.19
CA VAL A 94 12.19 15.47 13.83
C VAL A 94 11.85 16.97 13.84
N GLY A 95 12.42 17.75 14.75
CA GLY A 95 12.13 19.18 14.81
C GLY A 95 12.40 19.84 13.46
N LEU A 96 11.35 20.21 12.70
CA LEU A 96 11.49 20.96 11.43
C LEU A 96 12.31 22.26 11.58
N LYS A 97 12.44 22.75 12.82
CA LYS A 97 13.28 23.91 13.18
C LYS A 97 14.77 23.61 13.16
N ASP A 98 15.16 22.34 13.28
CA ASP A 98 16.55 21.89 13.45
C ASP A 98 17.17 21.39 12.13
N LEU A 99 16.39 21.37 11.03
CA LEU A 99 16.91 21.00 9.72
C LEU A 99 17.74 22.15 9.11
N PRO A 100 18.87 21.82 8.43
CA PRO A 100 19.73 22.82 7.83
C PRO A 100 19.00 23.62 6.74
N ARG A 101 19.32 24.92 6.65
CA ARG A 101 18.80 25.85 5.63
C ARG A 101 19.90 26.21 4.64
N GLY A 102 19.51 26.53 3.40
CA GLY A 102 20.44 26.88 2.32
C GLY A 102 20.63 25.71 1.35
N THR A 103 21.83 25.60 0.76
CA THR A 103 22.16 24.46 -0.11
C THR A 103 22.34 23.22 0.74
N VAL A 104 21.48 22.23 0.53
CA VAL A 104 21.50 20.95 1.24
C VAL A 104 21.81 19.82 0.26
N THR A 105 22.54 18.81 0.73
CA THR A 105 22.77 17.57 -0.02
C THR A 105 21.84 16.48 0.53
N PHE A 106 21.03 15.90 -0.34
CA PHE A 106 20.21 14.75 0.01
C PHE A 106 20.95 13.45 -0.32
N LEU A 107 20.94 12.52 0.64
CA LEU A 107 21.42 11.14 0.48
C LEU A 107 20.21 10.20 0.52
N PHE A 108 20.09 9.35 -0.50
CA PHE A 108 19.11 8.26 -0.53
C PHE A 108 19.87 6.93 -0.60
N THR A 109 19.43 5.97 0.20
CA THR A 109 20.00 4.62 0.29
C THR A 109 18.88 3.60 0.12
N ASP A 110 19.21 2.44 -0.43
CA ASP A 110 18.28 1.30 -0.61
C ASP A 110 19.08 -0.01 -0.47
N ILE A 111 18.43 -1.10 -0.11
CA ILE A 111 19.03 -2.44 -0.05
C ILE A 111 18.83 -3.14 -1.41
N GLU A 112 19.93 -3.37 -2.12
CA GLU A 112 19.89 -4.13 -3.36
C GLU A 112 19.29 -5.54 -3.14
N GLY A 113 18.35 -5.94 -4.00
CA GLY A 113 17.77 -7.29 -3.98
C GLY A 113 16.92 -7.58 -2.74
N SER A 114 16.45 -6.57 -2.03
CA SER A 114 15.71 -6.70 -0.79
C SER A 114 14.48 -7.60 -0.83
N THR A 115 13.77 -7.63 -1.97
CA THR A 115 12.64 -8.53 -2.18
C THR A 115 13.08 -10.01 -2.07
N GLN A 116 14.24 -10.35 -2.60
CA GLN A 116 14.79 -11.72 -2.54
C GLN A 116 15.34 -12.01 -1.15
N LEU A 117 15.97 -11.02 -0.51
CA LEU A 117 16.43 -11.11 0.88
C LEU A 117 15.26 -11.35 1.84
N LEU A 118 14.15 -10.64 1.69
CA LEU A 118 12.93 -10.83 2.48
C LEU A 118 12.37 -12.24 2.31
N GLN A 119 12.29 -12.73 1.06
CA GLN A 119 11.82 -14.10 0.79
C GLN A 119 12.72 -15.17 1.43
N ARG A 120 14.03 -14.95 1.42
CA ARG A 120 15.02 -15.89 1.98
C ARG A 120 15.07 -15.85 3.51
N LEU A 121 14.97 -14.67 4.11
CA LEU A 121 15.19 -14.46 5.54
C LEU A 121 13.89 -14.46 6.36
N GLY A 122 12.74 -14.22 5.73
CA GLY A 122 11.45 -14.16 6.43
C GLY A 122 11.50 -13.24 7.64
N ASP A 123 11.16 -13.77 8.82
CA ASP A 123 11.14 -13.02 10.08
C ASP A 123 12.51 -12.42 10.48
N ALA A 124 13.61 -13.04 10.06
CA ALA A 124 14.96 -12.57 10.35
C ALA A 124 15.31 -11.27 9.58
N TYR A 125 14.60 -10.97 8.48
CA TYR A 125 14.81 -9.75 7.72
C TYR A 125 14.58 -8.48 8.55
N ALA A 126 13.65 -8.54 9.51
CA ALA A 126 13.38 -7.41 10.40
C ALA A 126 14.57 -7.06 11.29
N ALA A 127 15.41 -8.03 11.66
CA ALA A 127 16.63 -7.79 12.43
C ALA A 127 17.71 -7.14 11.55
N LEU A 128 17.96 -7.73 10.37
CA LEU A 128 18.88 -7.17 9.37
C LEU A 128 18.56 -5.70 9.06
N LEU A 129 17.28 -5.39 8.83
CA LEU A 129 16.84 -4.04 8.51
C LEU A 129 17.11 -3.05 9.65
N ARG A 130 16.98 -3.48 10.91
CA ARG A 130 17.32 -2.63 12.07
C ARG A 130 18.83 -2.35 12.13
N ASP A 131 19.65 -3.36 11.83
CA ASP A 131 21.11 -3.23 11.87
C ASP A 131 21.61 -2.30 10.77
N VAL A 132 21.11 -2.46 9.54
CA VAL A 132 21.42 -1.58 8.40
C VAL A 132 21.04 -0.13 8.70
N ARG A 133 19.82 0.10 9.20
CA ARG A 133 19.37 1.46 9.57
C ARG A 133 20.24 2.07 10.68
N THR A 134 20.66 1.27 11.65
CA THR A 134 21.53 1.72 12.73
C THR A 134 22.90 2.14 12.20
N LEU A 135 23.47 1.36 11.27
CA LEU A 135 24.75 1.67 10.63
C LEU A 135 24.66 2.98 9.84
N ILE A 136 23.68 3.10 8.94
CA ILE A 136 23.49 4.29 8.11
C ILE A 136 23.31 5.53 8.99
N ARG A 137 22.44 5.45 10.00
CA ARG A 137 22.19 6.58 10.91
C ARG A 137 23.45 7.02 11.66
N THR A 138 24.27 6.07 12.11
CA THR A 138 25.52 6.36 12.80
C THR A 138 26.51 7.04 11.86
N SER A 139 26.71 6.51 10.65
CA SER A 139 27.60 7.12 9.66
C SER A 139 27.14 8.52 9.23
N VAL A 140 25.83 8.74 9.05
CA VAL A 140 25.28 10.06 8.72
C VAL A 140 25.56 11.07 9.84
N ARG A 141 25.38 10.67 11.10
CA ARG A 141 25.67 11.55 12.25
C ARG A 141 27.15 11.86 12.40
N GLU A 142 28.02 10.87 12.22
CA GLU A 142 29.48 11.04 12.26
C GLU A 142 29.95 12.02 11.17
N ALA A 143 29.27 12.05 10.02
CA ALA A 143 29.52 13.00 8.95
C ALA A 143 28.83 14.38 9.16
N GLY A 144 28.16 14.61 10.29
CA GLY A 144 27.47 15.87 10.60
C GLY A 144 26.13 16.06 9.88
N GLY A 145 25.56 15.00 9.31
CA GLY A 145 24.25 15.01 8.66
C GLY A 145 23.08 14.81 9.63
N SER A 146 21.86 14.99 9.13
CA SER A 146 20.62 14.77 9.88
C SER A 146 19.73 13.75 9.15
N GLU A 147 19.19 12.77 9.88
CA GLU A 147 18.19 11.84 9.35
C GLU A 147 16.85 12.58 9.22
N VAL A 148 16.32 12.63 7.99
CA VAL A 148 15.06 13.34 7.68
C VAL A 148 13.88 12.36 7.66
N ASP A 149 14.07 11.18 7.08
CA ASP A 149 13.08 10.10 7.02
C ASP A 149 13.83 8.76 6.89
N SER A 150 13.21 7.67 7.34
CA SER A 150 13.64 6.30 7.05
C SER A 150 12.42 5.50 6.61
N ARG A 151 12.22 5.42 5.28
CA ARG A 151 11.16 4.63 4.66
C ARG A 151 11.76 3.55 3.77
N ALA A 152 11.09 2.38 3.84
CA ALA A 152 11.59 1.12 3.31
C ALA A 152 13.00 0.78 3.81
N ASP A 153 13.52 -0.34 3.33
CA ASP A 153 14.91 -0.74 3.40
C ASP A 153 15.87 0.24 2.71
#